data_AF-A0AAV9HBC1-F1
#
_entry.id   AF-A0AAV9HBC1-F1
#
_cell.length_a   1.000
_cell.length_b   1.000
_cell.length_c   1.000
_cell.angle_alpha   90.00
_cell.angle_beta   90.00
_cell.angle_gamma   90.00
#
_symmetry.space_group_name_H-M   'P 1'
#
loop_
_entity.id
_entity.type
_entity.pdbx_description
1 polymer ?
#
loop_
_entity_poly.entity_id
_entity_poly.type
_entity_poly.pdbx_seq_one_letter_code
_entity_poly.pdbx_strand_id
1 'polypeptide(L)'
;MIPNIPPSLLSALGDLPPSSSKLISHSTSSGHGVEQTYKLTSTKDGQTFTFFIKTGSSPQSEAMFKGEFHSLNAIHSVLPNFCPKAHAHGRLVGAEKGGSSGMSGKYFLATDFLDFNLVSGSGQGSGMSFAAKLAKLHTTTTTPPPDPSVNDHPAPPKFGFPVPTFCGATPQDNSWKERWDEFYADNRLRAVLRECLKNNNTARGADDELSEMVEVTAGKVVPRLLGGMDIKPAVVHGDLWSGNKGRARILGPGQGQGVEEVVYDAACVYGHNEYELGIMRMFGGFGQGFWSEYGKLVPKAEPVDEWEDRIRLYELYHHLNHYALFGGGYRSSAMGIMRKLNSKYA
;
A
#
# COMPACT_ATOMS: atom_id res chain seq x y z
N MET A 1 31.49 -15.95 2.56
CA MET A 1 31.70 -14.62 3.17
C MET A 1 30.36 -14.13 3.69
N ILE A 2 30.28 -13.74 4.97
CA ILE A 2 29.10 -13.03 5.51
C ILE A 2 29.02 -11.71 4.73
N PRO A 3 27.88 -11.34 4.11
CA PRO A 3 27.78 -10.06 3.44
C PRO A 3 28.08 -8.95 4.45
N ASN A 4 29.01 -8.05 4.10
CA ASN A 4 29.33 -6.92 4.95
C ASN A 4 28.07 -6.05 5.11
N ILE A 5 27.52 -6.00 6.32
CA ILE A 5 26.27 -5.29 6.62
C ILE A 5 26.60 -3.79 6.68
N PRO A 6 25.93 -2.93 5.89
CA PRO A 6 26.21 -1.49 5.92
C PRO A 6 26.02 -0.92 7.34
N PRO A 7 27.00 -0.18 7.90
CA PRO A 7 26.89 0.42 9.24
C PRO A 7 25.67 1.35 9.39
N SER A 8 25.33 2.06 8.31
CA SER A 8 24.11 2.89 8.23
C SER A 8 22.83 2.11 8.52
N LEU A 9 22.72 0.86 8.06
CA LEU A 9 21.56 0.00 8.32
C LEU A 9 21.47 -0.37 9.81
N LEU A 10 22.60 -0.77 10.40
CA LEU A 10 22.66 -1.17 11.80
C LEU A 10 22.37 0.02 12.74
N SER A 11 22.87 1.21 12.40
CA SER A 11 22.62 2.43 13.17
C SER A 11 21.15 2.86 13.09
N ALA A 12 20.57 2.84 11.89
CA ALA A 12 19.15 3.17 11.69
C ALA A 12 18.19 2.23 12.43
N LEU A 13 18.65 1.02 12.79
CA LEU A 13 17.88 0.03 13.55
C LEU A 13 18.23 0.02 15.05
N GLY A 14 18.70 1.16 15.57
CA GLY A 14 19.01 1.34 16.99
C GLY A 14 20.39 0.83 17.38
N ASP A 15 21.40 1.10 16.56
CA ASP A 15 22.81 0.75 16.78
C ASP A 15 23.00 -0.73 17.14
N LEU A 16 22.58 -1.61 16.23
CA LEU A 16 22.73 -3.06 16.36
C LEU A 16 24.21 -3.48 16.26
N PRO A 17 24.72 -4.40 17.12
CA PRO A 17 26.13 -4.78 17.12
C PRO A 17 26.49 -5.58 15.84
N PRO A 18 27.48 -5.17 15.03
CA PRO A 18 27.88 -5.89 13.83
C PRO A 18 28.30 -7.34 14.10
N SER A 19 28.98 -7.60 15.23
CA SER A 19 29.46 -8.92 15.62
C SER A 19 28.36 -9.95 15.90
N SER A 20 27.15 -9.48 16.21
CA SER A 20 25.97 -10.33 16.46
C SER A 20 24.99 -10.34 15.29
N SER A 21 25.26 -9.55 14.24
CA SER A 21 24.32 -9.29 13.16
C SER A 21 24.59 -10.20 11.96
N LYS A 22 23.53 -10.79 11.42
CA LYS A 22 23.57 -11.66 10.24
C LYS A 22 22.52 -11.22 9.24
N LEU A 23 22.96 -10.94 8.02
CA LEU A 23 22.11 -10.59 6.89
C LEU A 23 22.10 -11.74 5.89
N ILE A 24 20.93 -12.32 5.64
CA ILE A 24 20.75 -13.47 4.76
C ILE A 24 19.83 -13.05 3.61
N SER A 25 20.27 -13.24 2.38
CA SER A 25 19.44 -13.01 1.19
C SER A 25 18.25 -13.97 1.20
N HIS A 26 17.04 -13.44 1.03
CA HIS A 26 15.80 -14.22 1.10
C HIS A 26 15.22 -14.50 -0.30
N SER A 27 15.25 -13.51 -1.20
CA SER A 27 14.92 -13.67 -2.63
C SER A 27 15.25 -12.40 -3.43
N THR A 28 15.50 -12.54 -4.73
CA THR A 28 15.29 -11.44 -5.70
C THR A 28 13.79 -11.27 -5.87
N SER A 29 13.24 -10.14 -5.42
CA SER A 29 11.80 -9.87 -5.60
C SER A 29 11.52 -9.48 -7.05
N SER A 30 10.39 -9.95 -7.59
CA SER A 30 9.82 -9.49 -8.87
C SER A 30 9.02 -8.18 -8.75
N GLY A 31 9.07 -7.51 -7.60
CA GLY A 31 8.38 -6.25 -7.35
C GLY A 31 9.09 -5.08 -8.01
N HIS A 32 8.33 -4.19 -8.65
CA HIS A 32 8.86 -3.00 -9.28
C HIS A 32 9.68 -2.16 -8.28
N GLY A 33 10.94 -1.87 -8.59
CA GLY A 33 11.80 -1.02 -7.74
C GLY A 33 12.49 -1.71 -6.56
N VAL A 34 12.17 -2.96 -6.24
CA VAL A 34 12.89 -3.77 -5.23
C VAL A 34 13.81 -4.76 -5.95
N GLU A 35 15.11 -4.63 -5.72
CA GLU A 35 16.11 -5.49 -6.37
C GLU A 35 16.40 -6.74 -5.54
N GLN A 36 16.53 -6.57 -4.23
CA GLN A 36 16.95 -7.65 -3.35
C GLN A 36 16.32 -7.50 -1.97
N THR A 37 15.87 -8.63 -1.42
CA THR A 37 15.35 -8.72 -0.06
C THR A 37 16.25 -9.55 0.84
N TYR A 38 16.28 -9.19 2.12
CA TYR A 38 17.10 -9.85 3.12
C TYR A 38 16.36 -10.03 4.44
N LYS A 39 16.72 -11.08 5.17
CA LYS A 39 16.43 -11.23 6.59
C LYS A 39 17.66 -10.76 7.38
N LEU A 40 17.49 -9.75 8.23
CA LEU A 40 18.49 -9.33 9.20
C LEU A 40 18.13 -9.91 10.57
N THR A 41 19.06 -10.59 11.21
CA THR A 41 18.95 -11.01 12.62
C THR A 41 20.08 -10.39 13.42
N SER A 42 19.80 -9.92 14.62
CA SER A 42 20.80 -9.32 15.52
C SER A 42 20.44 -9.60 16.97
N THR A 43 21.43 -9.60 17.86
CA THR A 43 21.20 -9.73 19.31
C THR A 43 21.83 -8.54 20.02
N LYS A 44 21.02 -7.79 20.76
CA LYS A 44 21.46 -6.64 21.55
C LYS A 44 20.82 -6.71 22.93
N ASP A 45 21.62 -6.54 23.99
CA ASP A 45 21.18 -6.56 25.39
C ASP A 45 20.36 -7.81 25.78
N GLY A 46 20.75 -8.97 25.24
CA GLY A 46 20.06 -10.25 25.50
C GLY A 46 18.74 -10.45 24.72
N GLN A 47 18.30 -9.47 23.92
CA GLN A 47 17.13 -9.56 23.07
C GLN A 47 17.53 -9.86 21.62
N THR A 48 16.80 -10.77 20.97
CA THR A 48 16.95 -11.05 19.54
C THR A 48 15.98 -10.21 18.72
N PHE A 49 16.50 -9.57 17.68
CA PHE A 49 15.76 -8.76 16.72
C PHE A 49 15.79 -9.43 15.36
N THR A 50 14.67 -9.40 14.65
CA THR A 50 14.57 -9.92 13.29
C THR A 50 13.86 -8.89 12.42
N PHE A 51 14.46 -8.53 11.30
CA PHE A 51 13.92 -7.56 10.36
C PHE A 51 13.88 -8.11 8.95
N PHE A 52 12.91 -7.63 8.18
CA PHE A 52 12.88 -7.79 6.73
C PHE A 52 13.40 -6.52 6.07
N ILE A 53 14.36 -6.66 5.17
CA ILE A 53 15.04 -5.54 4.50
C ILE A 53 14.76 -5.62 3.01
N LYS A 54 14.19 -4.56 2.43
CA LYS A 54 14.12 -4.36 0.98
C LYS A 54 15.24 -3.42 0.55
N THR A 55 15.82 -3.64 -0.62
CA THR A 55 16.83 -2.73 -1.20
C THR A 55 16.58 -2.46 -2.67
N GLY A 56 17.02 -1.30 -3.15
CA GLY A 56 16.95 -0.89 -4.56
C GLY A 56 17.89 0.27 -4.85
N SER A 57 18.33 0.43 -6.09
CA SER A 57 19.40 1.38 -6.46
C SER A 57 18.89 2.69 -7.06
N SER A 58 17.60 2.78 -7.37
CA SER A 58 17.03 3.92 -8.09
C SER A 58 16.45 4.98 -7.15
N PRO A 59 16.38 6.26 -7.58
CA PRO A 59 15.61 7.29 -6.86
C PRO A 59 14.13 6.92 -6.69
N GLN A 60 13.55 6.16 -7.62
CA GLN A 60 12.19 5.63 -7.48
C GLN A 60 12.09 4.63 -6.31
N SER A 61 13.11 3.79 -6.11
CA SER A 61 13.17 2.87 -4.96
C SER A 61 13.18 3.65 -3.64
N GLU A 62 13.90 4.77 -3.56
CA GLU A 62 13.89 5.64 -2.38
C GLU A 62 12.48 6.18 -2.08
N ALA A 63 11.81 6.73 -3.11
CA ALA A 63 10.46 7.26 -2.98
C ALA A 63 9.46 6.18 -2.58
N MET A 64 9.57 4.98 -3.17
CA MET A 64 8.72 3.83 -2.86
C MET A 64 8.91 3.36 -1.42
N PHE A 65 10.16 3.21 -0.96
CA PHE A 65 10.45 2.83 0.43
C PHE A 65 9.95 3.88 1.43
N LYS A 66 10.04 5.17 1.10
CA LYS A 66 9.46 6.25 1.91
C LYS A 66 7.93 6.14 1.97
N GLY A 67 7.28 5.91 0.83
CA GLY A 67 5.82 5.74 0.76
C GLY A 67 5.33 4.54 1.57
N GLU A 68 5.98 3.39 1.41
CA GLU A 68 5.65 2.16 2.13
C GLU A 68 5.93 2.29 3.64
N PHE A 69 7.03 2.95 4.04
CA PHE A 69 7.33 3.23 5.45
C PHE A 69 6.19 4.00 6.14
N HIS A 70 5.71 5.07 5.50
CA HIS A 70 4.60 5.86 6.06
C HIS A 70 3.28 5.10 6.02
N SER A 71 3.05 4.30 4.97
CA SER A 71 1.85 3.47 4.81
C SER A 71 1.73 2.42 5.92
N LEU A 72 2.78 1.61 6.12
CA LEU A 72 2.81 0.60 7.17
C LEU A 72 2.68 1.22 8.56
N ASN A 73 3.31 2.36 8.82
CA ASN A 73 3.19 3.02 10.11
C ASN A 73 1.82 3.67 10.34
N ALA A 74 1.10 4.10 9.29
CA ALA A 74 -0.29 4.55 9.41
C ALA A 74 -1.22 3.39 9.80
N ILE A 75 -1.08 2.22 9.16
CA ILE A 75 -1.83 1.01 9.52
C ILE A 75 -1.47 0.55 10.94
N HIS A 76 -0.16 0.46 11.25
CA HIS A 76 0.33 0.01 12.55
C HIS A 76 -0.11 0.93 13.70
N SER A 77 -0.28 2.23 13.45
CA SER A 77 -0.79 3.17 14.46
C SER A 77 -2.25 2.90 14.84
N VAL A 78 -3.05 2.35 13.92
CA VAL A 78 -4.44 1.95 14.18
C VAL A 78 -4.51 0.53 14.77
N LEU A 79 -3.73 -0.39 14.19
CA LEU A 79 -3.78 -1.80 14.53
C LEU A 79 -2.38 -2.44 14.44
N PRO A 80 -1.57 -2.36 15.52
CA PRO A 80 -0.18 -2.81 15.55
C PRO A 80 0.06 -4.26 15.11
N ASN A 81 -0.95 -5.12 15.27
CA ASN A 81 -0.88 -6.54 14.93
C ASN A 81 -1.50 -6.89 13.57
N PHE A 82 -1.72 -5.91 12.68
CA PHE A 82 -2.27 -6.13 11.34
C PHE A 82 -1.25 -5.97 10.22
N CYS A 83 -0.14 -5.26 10.45
CA CYS A 83 0.94 -5.13 9.48
C CYS A 83 2.30 -5.11 10.22
N PRO A 84 3.42 -5.38 9.55
CA PRO A 84 4.73 -5.20 10.16
C PRO A 84 4.97 -3.71 10.46
N LYS A 85 5.60 -3.39 11.60
CA LYS A 85 6.08 -2.03 11.86
C LYS A 85 7.22 -1.69 10.90
N ALA A 86 7.19 -0.50 10.31
CA ALA A 86 8.32 0.01 9.54
C ALA A 86 9.26 0.80 10.46
N HIS A 87 10.50 0.35 10.60
CA HIS A 87 11.46 0.90 11.57
C HIS A 87 12.34 1.99 10.97
N ALA A 88 12.81 1.78 9.74
CA ALA A 88 13.67 2.74 9.07
C ALA A 88 13.61 2.60 7.55
N HIS A 89 13.90 3.70 6.86
CA HIS A 89 14.24 3.70 5.44
C HIS A 89 15.35 4.74 5.20
N GLY A 90 16.11 4.60 4.12
CA GLY A 90 17.16 5.58 3.80
C GLY A 90 18.21 5.06 2.84
N ARG A 91 19.36 5.73 2.79
CA ARG A 91 20.48 5.35 1.93
C ARG A 91 21.51 4.51 2.68
N LEU A 92 21.98 3.45 2.03
CA LEU A 92 23.02 2.56 2.54
C LEU A 92 24.41 3.16 2.27
N VAL A 93 25.09 3.52 3.34
CA VAL A 93 26.46 4.06 3.38
C VAL A 93 27.38 3.13 4.18
N GLY A 94 28.65 3.04 3.75
CA GLY A 94 29.73 2.44 4.55
C GLY A 94 30.00 0.95 4.31
N ALA A 95 29.43 0.32 3.29
CA ALA A 95 29.92 -0.99 2.84
C ALA A 95 31.27 -0.81 2.12
N GLU A 96 32.32 -1.48 2.62
CA GLU A 96 33.68 -1.35 2.09
C GLU A 96 33.73 -1.55 0.56
N LYS A 97 34.43 -0.63 -0.13
CA LYS A 97 34.73 -0.76 -1.56
C LYS A 97 35.58 -2.02 -1.77
N GLY A 98 34.98 -3.09 -2.30
CA GLY A 98 35.66 -4.37 -2.57
C GLY A 98 35.06 -5.57 -1.82
N GLY A 99 34.18 -5.35 -0.85
CA GLY A 99 33.38 -6.41 -0.24
C GLY A 99 32.18 -6.77 -1.11
N SER A 100 31.91 -8.05 -1.31
CA SER A 100 30.90 -8.60 -2.21
C SER A 100 29.43 -8.27 -1.88
N SER A 101 29.11 -7.27 -1.05
CA SER A 101 27.72 -7.05 -0.63
C SER A 101 26.88 -6.28 -1.66
N GLY A 102 27.46 -5.55 -2.62
CA GLY A 102 26.70 -4.87 -3.68
C GLY A 102 25.62 -3.90 -3.17
N MET A 103 25.59 -3.59 -1.86
CA MET A 103 24.56 -2.79 -1.19
C MET A 103 24.94 -1.32 -1.04
N SER A 104 26.22 -0.98 -1.23
CA SER A 104 26.71 0.39 -1.08
C SER A 104 26.04 1.32 -2.10
N GLY A 105 25.50 2.45 -1.62
CA GLY A 105 24.84 3.45 -2.46
C GLY A 105 23.37 3.14 -2.81
N LYS A 106 22.86 1.95 -2.46
CA LYS A 106 21.43 1.61 -2.58
C LYS A 106 20.59 2.29 -1.51
N TYR A 107 19.27 2.26 -1.69
CA TYR A 107 18.27 2.61 -0.70
C TYR A 107 17.71 1.36 -0.02
N PHE A 108 17.14 1.53 1.18
CA PHE A 108 16.51 0.45 1.92
C PHE A 108 15.20 0.85 2.58
N LEU A 109 14.37 -0.16 2.85
CA LEU A 109 13.29 -0.16 3.84
C LEU A 109 13.53 -1.34 4.80
N ALA A 110 13.35 -1.13 6.10
CA ALA A 110 13.46 -2.13 7.13
C ALA A 110 12.17 -2.21 7.96
N THR A 111 11.58 -3.40 8.05
CA THR A 111 10.33 -3.66 8.78
C THR A 111 10.49 -4.82 9.76
N ASP A 112 9.51 -5.00 10.63
CA ASP A 112 9.34 -6.29 11.33
C ASP A 112 9.35 -7.44 10.31
N PHE A 113 9.86 -8.59 10.72
CA PHE A 113 9.89 -9.78 9.87
C PHE A 113 8.61 -10.57 10.04
N LEU A 114 7.88 -10.81 8.95
CA LEU A 114 6.72 -11.69 8.94
C LEU A 114 7.18 -13.14 8.74
N ASP A 115 6.98 -13.97 9.76
CA ASP A 115 7.28 -15.40 9.69
C ASP A 115 6.03 -16.20 9.29
N PHE A 116 6.00 -16.62 8.03
CA PHE A 116 4.95 -17.46 7.45
C PHE A 116 5.17 -18.96 7.68
N ASN A 117 6.27 -19.38 8.30
CA ASN A 117 6.52 -20.80 8.60
C ASN A 117 5.71 -21.25 9.83
N LEU A 118 4.42 -21.43 9.63
CA LEU A 118 3.49 -21.82 10.68
C LEU A 118 3.52 -23.34 10.91
N VAL A 119 3.80 -23.76 12.14
CA VAL A 119 3.76 -25.17 12.58
C VAL A 119 2.53 -25.44 13.44
N SER A 120 2.16 -26.70 13.62
CA SER A 120 1.10 -27.08 14.57
C SER A 120 1.44 -26.56 15.98
N GLY A 121 0.46 -25.92 16.63
CA GLY A 121 0.67 -25.29 17.93
C GLY A 121 1.30 -23.90 17.89
N SER A 122 1.48 -23.28 16.70
CA SER A 122 1.75 -21.85 16.60
C SER A 122 0.65 -21.09 17.37
N GLY A 123 1.00 -20.44 18.48
CA GLY A 123 0.04 -19.82 19.40
C GLY A 123 -0.95 -18.90 18.69
N GLN A 124 -2.16 -18.76 19.25
CA GLN A 124 -3.11 -17.79 18.74
C GLN A 124 -2.62 -16.37 19.05
N GLY A 125 -2.64 -15.48 18.05
CA GLY A 125 -2.51 -14.04 18.26
C GLY A 125 -3.79 -13.46 18.87
N SER A 126 -4.21 -12.30 18.39
CA SER A 126 -5.40 -11.59 18.87
C SER A 126 -6.72 -12.34 18.73
N GLY A 127 -6.79 -13.36 17.87
CA GLY A 127 -8.03 -14.06 17.53
C GLY A 127 -8.98 -13.26 16.63
N MET A 128 -8.61 -12.03 16.23
CA MET A 128 -9.41 -11.23 15.29
C MET A 128 -9.36 -11.85 13.89
N SER A 129 -10.53 -11.98 13.25
CA SER A 129 -10.63 -12.32 11.84
C SER A 129 -10.05 -11.21 10.96
N PHE A 130 -9.70 -11.55 9.72
CA PHE A 130 -9.24 -10.56 8.74
C PHE A 130 -10.29 -9.47 8.50
N ALA A 131 -11.57 -9.84 8.42
CA ALA A 131 -12.68 -8.90 8.25
C ALA A 131 -12.78 -7.93 9.43
N ALA A 132 -12.64 -8.41 10.66
CA ALA A 132 -12.66 -7.57 11.85
C ALA A 132 -11.47 -6.59 11.91
N LYS A 133 -10.27 -7.03 11.51
CA LYS A 133 -9.11 -6.15 11.42
C LYS A 133 -9.27 -5.07 10.36
N LEU A 134 -9.71 -5.43 9.16
CA LEU A 134 -9.94 -4.47 8.09
C LEU A 134 -11.08 -3.51 8.41
N ALA A 135 -12.17 -4.00 9.01
CA ALA A 135 -13.26 -3.16 9.49
C ALA A 135 -12.75 -2.13 10.50
N LYS A 136 -11.97 -2.56 11.50
CA LYS A 136 -11.37 -1.66 12.48
C LYS A 136 -10.48 -0.60 11.83
N LEU A 137 -9.66 -0.98 10.83
CA LEU A 137 -8.85 -0.02 10.08
C LEU A 137 -9.73 1.03 9.38
N HIS A 138 -10.80 0.59 8.71
CA HIS A 138 -11.69 1.45 7.93
C HIS A 138 -12.66 2.30 8.77
N THR A 139 -12.97 1.91 10.00
CA THR A 139 -13.87 2.66 10.89
C THR A 139 -13.13 3.52 11.91
N THR A 140 -11.82 3.35 12.06
CA THR A 140 -11.04 4.20 12.96
C THR A 140 -10.83 5.55 12.30
N THR A 141 -11.53 6.57 12.81
CA THR A 141 -11.27 7.95 12.41
C THR A 141 -9.87 8.31 12.84
N THR A 142 -8.99 8.47 11.86
CA THR A 142 -7.66 9.01 12.06
C THR A 142 -7.71 10.43 11.50
N THR A 143 -7.58 11.43 12.36
CA THR A 143 -7.20 12.76 11.87
C THR A 143 -5.85 12.59 11.18
N PRO A 144 -5.67 13.09 9.94
CA PRO A 144 -4.34 13.20 9.36
C PRO A 144 -3.40 13.83 10.39
N PRO A 145 -2.13 13.37 10.50
CA PRO A 145 -1.19 14.04 11.38
C PRO A 145 -1.19 15.54 11.06
N PRO A 146 -1.21 16.42 12.08
CA PRO A 146 -1.29 17.86 11.87
C PRO A 146 -0.17 18.31 10.94
N ASP A 147 -0.51 19.16 9.97
CA ASP A 147 0.48 19.79 9.11
C ASP A 147 1.40 20.65 10.00
N PRO A 148 2.73 20.38 10.04
CA PRO A 148 3.65 21.13 10.88
C PRO A 148 3.76 22.61 10.49
N SER A 149 3.15 23.05 9.38
CA SER A 149 3.09 24.44 8.93
C SER A 149 1.83 25.20 9.36
N VAL A 150 0.87 24.57 10.06
CA VAL A 150 -0.42 25.20 10.42
C VAL A 150 -0.59 25.26 11.94
N ASN A 151 -0.60 26.46 12.50
CA ASN A 151 -0.87 26.73 13.91
C ASN A 151 -2.39 26.73 14.22
N ASP A 152 -2.76 26.08 15.33
CA ASP A 152 -3.93 26.31 16.21
C ASP A 152 -5.39 26.10 15.73
N HIS A 153 -5.66 25.46 14.60
CA HIS A 153 -7.02 24.96 14.31
C HIS A 153 -7.03 23.51 13.79
N PRO A 154 -8.01 22.67 14.18
CA PRO A 154 -8.18 21.36 13.56
C PRO A 154 -8.52 21.59 12.08
N ALA A 155 -7.59 21.25 11.20
CA ALA A 155 -7.81 21.29 9.76
C ALA A 155 -9.02 20.42 9.40
N PRO A 156 -9.83 20.79 8.39
CA PRO A 156 -10.91 19.94 7.91
C PRO A 156 -10.36 18.55 7.51
N PRO A 157 -11.16 17.47 7.58
CA PRO A 157 -10.73 16.16 7.09
C PRO A 157 -10.35 16.28 5.62
N LYS A 158 -9.10 15.92 5.30
CA LYS A 158 -8.58 15.95 3.93
C LYS A 158 -8.33 14.53 3.43
N PHE A 159 -8.50 14.34 2.13
CA PHE A 159 -8.17 13.13 1.40
C PHE A 159 -6.78 13.26 0.79
N GLY A 160 -5.98 12.20 0.89
CA GLY A 160 -4.59 12.22 0.46
C GLY A 160 -3.68 11.45 1.41
N PHE A 161 -2.40 11.78 1.39
CA PHE A 161 -1.40 11.16 2.26
C PHE A 161 -0.19 12.09 2.41
N PRO A 162 0.56 12.03 3.54
CA PRO A 162 1.68 12.95 3.77
C PRO A 162 2.83 12.84 2.74
N VAL A 163 2.91 11.72 2.02
CA VAL A 163 3.92 11.44 1.01
C VAL A 163 3.27 10.75 -0.19
N PRO A 164 3.88 10.84 -1.39
CA PRO A 164 3.53 9.96 -2.50
C PRO A 164 3.67 8.49 -2.08
N THR A 165 2.69 7.66 -2.45
CA THR A 165 2.72 6.20 -2.32
C THR A 165 2.83 5.56 -3.70
N PHE A 166 2.98 4.24 -3.76
CA PHE A 166 3.17 3.52 -5.01
C PHE A 166 2.29 2.27 -5.02
N CYS A 167 1.45 2.13 -6.06
CA CYS A 167 0.67 0.92 -6.31
C CYS A 167 1.37 0.14 -7.43
N GLY A 168 2.17 -0.86 -7.05
CA GLY A 168 3.20 -1.41 -7.93
C GLY A 168 4.29 -0.38 -8.24
N ALA A 169 4.67 -0.21 -9.52
CA ALA A 169 5.65 0.83 -9.91
C ALA A 169 5.04 2.23 -10.02
N THR A 170 3.71 2.33 -10.02
CA THR A 170 3.00 3.55 -10.40
C THR A 170 2.98 4.52 -9.22
N PRO A 171 3.58 5.72 -9.35
CA PRO A 171 3.49 6.74 -8.31
C PRO A 171 2.04 7.22 -8.17
N GLN A 172 1.58 7.35 -6.93
CA GLN A 172 0.29 7.91 -6.58
C GLN A 172 0.46 9.34 -6.08
N ASP A 173 -0.18 10.29 -6.76
CA ASP A 173 -0.33 11.64 -6.25
C ASP A 173 -1.26 11.60 -5.03
N ASN A 174 -0.75 12.07 -3.89
CA ASN A 174 -1.45 12.09 -2.62
C ASN A 174 -1.56 13.50 -2.06
N SER A 175 -1.36 14.52 -2.90
CA SER A 175 -1.65 15.90 -2.55
C SER A 175 -3.06 16.04 -2.01
N TRP A 176 -3.18 16.81 -0.92
CA TRP A 176 -4.41 16.86 -0.16
C TRP A 176 -5.54 17.56 -0.92
N LYS A 177 -6.75 17.00 -0.84
CA LYS A 177 -8.00 17.65 -1.28
C LYS A 177 -9.09 17.55 -0.21
N GLU A 178 -10.01 18.50 -0.21
CA GLU A 178 -11.11 18.55 0.75
C GLU A 178 -12.25 17.60 0.37
N ARG A 179 -12.42 17.30 -0.91
CA ARG A 179 -13.49 16.44 -1.42
C ARG A 179 -12.94 15.17 -2.06
N TRP A 180 -13.56 14.04 -1.75
CA TRP A 180 -13.11 12.73 -2.23
C TRP A 180 -13.34 12.53 -3.72
N ASP A 181 -14.45 13.04 -4.26
CA ASP A 181 -14.75 12.97 -5.69
C ASP A 181 -13.69 13.71 -6.51
N GLU A 182 -13.27 14.92 -6.08
CA GLU A 182 -12.17 15.65 -6.71
C GLU A 182 -10.84 14.90 -6.60
N PHE A 183 -10.53 14.35 -5.42
CA PHE A 183 -9.33 13.54 -5.21
C PHE A 183 -9.31 12.31 -6.13
N TYR A 184 -10.42 11.58 -6.18
CA TYR A 184 -10.51 10.38 -6.97
C TYR A 184 -10.46 10.67 -8.47
N ALA A 185 -11.12 11.73 -8.94
CA ALA A 185 -11.06 12.14 -10.34
C ALA A 185 -9.63 12.53 -10.76
N ASP A 186 -9.00 13.44 -10.00
CA ASP A 186 -7.71 14.04 -10.40
C ASP A 186 -6.50 13.19 -10.01
N ASN A 187 -6.42 12.80 -8.74
CA ASN A 187 -5.27 12.13 -8.14
C ASN A 187 -5.29 10.61 -8.33
N ARG A 188 -6.41 10.03 -8.79
CA ARG A 188 -6.48 8.61 -9.17
C ARG A 188 -6.70 8.44 -10.66
N LEU A 189 -7.88 8.74 -11.20
CA LEU A 189 -8.21 8.40 -12.60
C LEU A 189 -7.36 9.17 -13.62
N ARG A 190 -7.32 10.50 -13.53
CA ARG A 190 -6.50 11.32 -14.46
C ARG A 190 -5.00 11.09 -14.25
N ALA A 191 -4.57 10.90 -13.01
CA ALA A 191 -3.18 10.57 -12.70
C ALA A 191 -2.74 9.25 -13.32
N VAL A 192 -3.52 8.18 -13.16
CA VAL A 192 -3.17 6.88 -13.74
C VAL A 192 -3.27 6.88 -15.26
N LEU A 193 -4.18 7.65 -15.86
CA LEU A 193 -4.23 7.86 -17.31
C LEU A 193 -2.91 8.42 -17.85
N ARG A 194 -2.31 9.42 -17.17
CA ARG A 194 -1.01 9.97 -17.58
C ARG A 194 0.07 8.89 -17.61
N GLU A 195 0.10 7.99 -16.65
CA GLU A 195 1.03 6.85 -16.63
C GLU A 195 0.66 5.80 -17.70
N CYS A 196 -0.63 5.55 -17.96
CA CYS A 196 -1.07 4.69 -19.07
C CYS A 196 -0.52 5.20 -20.41
N LEU A 197 -0.72 6.49 -20.71
CA LEU A 197 -0.26 7.11 -21.95
C LEU A 197 1.26 7.14 -22.04
N LYS A 198 1.95 7.49 -20.95
CA LYS A 198 3.42 7.49 -20.90
C LYS A 198 4.03 6.12 -21.18
N ASN A 199 3.44 5.05 -20.63
CA ASN A 199 4.04 3.72 -20.68
C ASN A 199 3.56 2.87 -21.86
N ASN A 200 2.38 3.17 -22.44
CA ASN A 200 1.76 2.34 -23.48
C ASN A 200 1.51 3.08 -24.80
N ASN A 201 1.90 4.34 -24.95
CA ASN A 201 1.77 5.02 -26.23
C ASN A 201 2.60 4.30 -27.30
N THR A 202 1.90 3.78 -28.30
CA THR A 202 2.53 3.14 -29.47
C THR A 202 2.95 4.21 -30.48
N ALA A 203 3.79 3.83 -31.46
CA ALA A 203 4.16 4.70 -32.58
C ALA A 203 2.97 5.23 -33.43
N ARG A 204 1.71 4.85 -33.10
CA ARG A 204 0.48 5.22 -33.80
C ARG A 204 -0.28 6.41 -33.19
N GLY A 205 0.25 7.07 -32.15
CA GLY A 205 -0.36 8.26 -31.55
C GLY A 205 -0.95 8.01 -30.17
N ALA A 206 -1.47 9.09 -29.55
CA ALA A 206 -2.12 9.05 -28.24
C ALA A 206 -3.39 8.19 -28.29
N ASP A 207 -3.67 7.48 -27.19
CA ASP A 207 -4.92 6.71 -27.05
C ASP A 207 -6.08 7.66 -26.72
N ASP A 208 -6.57 8.35 -27.75
CA ASP A 208 -7.61 9.38 -27.64
C ASP A 208 -8.93 8.78 -27.08
N GLU A 209 -9.28 7.56 -27.48
CA GLU A 209 -10.48 6.85 -27.00
C GLU A 209 -10.40 6.59 -25.49
N LEU A 210 -9.25 6.10 -25.00
CA LEU A 210 -9.03 5.90 -23.56
C LEU A 210 -9.11 7.23 -22.81
N SER A 211 -8.46 8.27 -23.35
CA SER A 211 -8.42 9.60 -22.75
C SER A 211 -9.82 10.19 -22.62
N GLU A 212 -10.62 10.15 -23.69
CA GLU A 212 -12.00 10.62 -23.68
C GLU A 212 -12.86 9.85 -22.67
N MET A 213 -12.77 8.51 -22.65
CA MET A 213 -13.55 7.69 -21.72
C MET A 213 -13.20 7.95 -20.26
N VAL A 214 -11.91 8.13 -19.95
CA VAL A 214 -11.47 8.49 -18.60
C VAL A 214 -11.96 9.90 -18.24
N GLU A 215 -11.89 10.88 -19.15
CA GLU A 215 -12.36 12.24 -18.87
C GLU A 215 -13.88 12.30 -18.66
N VAL A 216 -14.67 11.56 -19.44
CA VAL A 216 -16.12 11.43 -19.21
C VAL A 216 -16.38 10.79 -17.84
N THR A 217 -15.67 9.71 -17.50
CA THR A 217 -15.83 9.02 -16.22
C THR A 217 -15.47 9.96 -15.05
N ALA A 218 -14.30 10.59 -15.12
CA ALA A 218 -13.79 11.49 -14.08
C ALA A 218 -14.60 12.78 -13.95
N GLY A 219 -15.10 13.33 -15.07
CA GLY A 219 -15.82 14.59 -15.11
C GLY A 219 -17.33 14.47 -14.84
N LYS A 220 -17.95 13.32 -15.10
CA LYS A 220 -19.40 13.14 -14.94
C LYS A 220 -19.77 12.04 -13.95
N VAL A 221 -19.20 10.84 -14.09
CA VAL A 221 -19.57 9.68 -13.28
C VAL A 221 -19.07 9.82 -11.84
N VAL A 222 -17.81 10.22 -11.65
CA VAL A 222 -17.22 10.42 -10.32
C VAL A 222 -18.02 11.40 -9.46
N PRO A 223 -18.28 12.66 -9.89
CA PRO A 223 -19.07 13.58 -9.08
C PRO A 223 -20.51 13.10 -8.89
N ARG A 224 -21.11 12.38 -9.85
CA ARG A 224 -22.46 11.83 -9.71
C ARG A 224 -22.55 10.73 -8.64
N LEU A 225 -21.56 9.84 -8.58
CA LEU A 225 -21.56 8.73 -7.63
C LEU A 225 -21.01 9.10 -6.25
N LEU A 226 -20.07 10.05 -6.18
CA LEU A 226 -19.28 10.31 -4.97
C LEU A 226 -19.49 11.72 -4.40
N GLY A 227 -19.91 12.70 -5.22
CA GLY A 227 -19.86 14.12 -4.84
C GLY A 227 -20.90 14.55 -3.80
N GLY A 228 -21.97 13.77 -3.60
CA GLY A 228 -23.00 14.01 -2.57
C GLY A 228 -22.85 13.16 -1.31
N MET A 229 -21.81 12.32 -1.23
CA MET A 229 -21.62 11.41 -0.10
C MET A 229 -20.94 12.10 1.09
N ASP A 230 -21.35 11.79 2.32
CA ASP A 230 -20.61 12.16 3.52
C ASP A 230 -19.49 11.14 3.79
N ILE A 231 -18.38 11.29 3.07
CA ILE A 231 -17.23 10.39 3.17
C ILE A 231 -16.32 10.89 4.29
N LYS A 232 -16.06 10.03 5.28
CA LYS A 232 -15.00 10.24 6.28
C LYS A 232 -13.71 9.58 5.80
N PRO A 233 -12.56 10.27 5.79
CA PRO A 233 -11.30 9.66 5.44
C PRO A 233 -10.92 8.58 6.46
N ALA A 234 -10.61 7.40 5.95
CA ALA A 234 -10.05 6.30 6.72
C ALA A 234 -8.69 5.90 6.12
N VAL A 235 -7.82 5.28 6.91
CA VAL A 235 -6.61 4.65 6.36
C VAL A 235 -7.07 3.49 5.48
N VAL A 236 -6.77 3.60 4.19
CA VAL A 236 -7.00 2.56 3.17
C VAL A 236 -5.63 1.98 2.81
N HIS A 237 -5.48 0.65 2.79
CA HIS A 237 -4.25 -0.03 2.41
C HIS A 237 -3.85 0.30 0.97
N GLY A 238 -4.83 0.40 0.05
CA GLY A 238 -4.70 0.96 -1.29
C GLY A 238 -4.20 0.00 -2.36
N ASP A 239 -3.73 -1.18 -1.96
CA ASP A 239 -3.29 -2.28 -2.84
C ASP A 239 -3.60 -3.67 -2.22
N LEU A 240 -4.75 -3.84 -1.54
CA LEU A 240 -5.05 -5.07 -0.79
C LEU A 240 -5.65 -6.20 -1.64
N TRP A 241 -4.85 -6.81 -2.50
CA TRP A 241 -5.22 -8.04 -3.20
C TRP A 241 -4.73 -9.29 -2.45
N SER A 242 -5.04 -10.49 -2.97
CA SER A 242 -4.70 -11.75 -2.29
C SER A 242 -3.20 -11.96 -2.05
N GLY A 243 -2.33 -11.32 -2.84
CA GLY A 243 -0.88 -11.39 -2.69
C GLY A 243 -0.34 -10.55 -1.53
N ASN A 244 -1.08 -9.53 -1.09
CA ASN A 244 -0.66 -8.55 -0.08
C ASN A 244 -1.27 -8.83 1.31
N LYS A 245 -1.69 -10.08 1.55
CA LYS A 245 -2.19 -10.56 2.85
C LYS A 245 -1.74 -11.98 3.14
N GLY A 246 -1.68 -12.33 4.42
CA GLY A 246 -1.45 -13.70 4.84
C GLY A 246 -1.66 -13.92 6.32
N ARG A 247 -1.23 -15.07 6.80
CA ARG A 247 -1.18 -15.42 8.23
C ARG A 247 0.27 -15.60 8.62
N ALA A 248 0.75 -14.82 9.58
CA ALA A 248 2.15 -14.84 9.99
C ALA A 248 2.30 -14.51 11.47
N ARG A 249 3.46 -14.87 12.03
CA ARG A 249 3.93 -14.24 13.28
C ARG A 249 4.70 -12.97 12.93
N ILE A 250 4.44 -11.88 13.64
CA ILE A 250 5.19 -10.65 13.48
C ILE A 250 6.40 -10.72 14.42
N LEU A 251 7.59 -10.93 13.87
CA LEU A 251 8.83 -10.96 14.62
C LEU A 251 9.41 -9.54 14.66
N GLY A 252 9.34 -8.93 15.83
CA GLY A 252 9.83 -7.57 16.06
C GLY A 252 9.98 -7.27 17.56
N PRO A 253 10.73 -6.22 17.92
CA PRO A 253 10.83 -5.81 19.32
C PRO A 253 9.45 -5.55 19.93
N GLY A 254 9.15 -6.24 21.04
CA GLY A 254 7.91 -6.05 21.80
C GLY A 254 6.63 -6.60 21.14
N GLN A 255 6.74 -7.36 20.03
CA GLN A 255 5.58 -7.92 19.33
C GLN A 255 5.16 -9.29 19.89
N GLY A 256 3.86 -9.59 19.75
CA GLY A 256 3.26 -10.84 20.21
C GLY A 256 3.76 -12.07 19.44
N GLN A 257 3.85 -13.21 20.12
CA GLN A 257 4.38 -14.45 19.53
C GLN A 257 3.33 -15.27 18.75
N GLY A 258 2.07 -14.82 18.73
CA GLY A 258 0.97 -15.53 18.11
C GLY A 258 0.83 -15.27 16.61
N VAL A 259 0.11 -16.16 15.93
CA VAL A 259 -0.23 -16.02 14.51
C VAL A 259 -1.34 -14.99 14.35
N GLU A 260 -1.12 -14.03 13.45
CA GLU A 260 -2.03 -12.95 13.13
C GLU A 260 -2.42 -13.00 11.65
N GLU A 261 -3.64 -12.55 11.36
CA GLU A 261 -3.99 -12.06 10.02
C GLU A 261 -3.18 -10.78 9.75
N VAL A 262 -2.41 -10.74 8.67
CA VAL A 262 -1.49 -9.64 8.35
C VAL A 262 -1.62 -9.14 6.92
N VAL A 263 -1.31 -7.87 6.72
CA VAL A 263 -1.17 -7.18 5.42
C VAL A 263 0.23 -6.58 5.29
N TYR A 264 0.68 -6.40 4.05
CA TYR A 264 2.01 -5.88 3.72
C TYR A 264 1.99 -5.30 2.30
N ASP A 265 3.06 -4.59 1.92
CA ASP A 265 3.18 -3.91 0.61
C ASP A 265 2.08 -2.85 0.39
N ALA A 266 1.88 -1.99 1.40
CA ALA A 266 0.81 -1.00 1.43
C ALA A 266 1.11 0.26 0.59
N ALA A 267 0.05 0.76 -0.07
CA ALA A 267 0.03 1.95 -0.90
C ALA A 267 -1.02 2.94 -0.34
N CYS A 268 -0.83 3.37 0.91
CA CYS A 268 -1.91 3.94 1.69
C CYS A 268 -2.42 5.29 1.20
N VAL A 269 -3.69 5.55 1.51
CA VAL A 269 -4.33 6.86 1.38
C VAL A 269 -5.34 7.04 2.51
N TYR A 270 -5.49 8.27 3.00
CA TYR A 270 -6.67 8.67 3.75
C TYR A 270 -7.81 8.91 2.75
N GLY A 271 -8.69 7.92 2.62
CA GLY A 271 -9.67 7.85 1.54
C GLY A 271 -11.01 7.27 1.96
N HIS A 272 -11.90 7.11 0.99
CA HIS A 272 -13.14 6.37 1.20
C HIS A 272 -12.83 4.88 1.41
N ASN A 273 -13.33 4.27 2.47
CA ASN A 273 -13.11 2.85 2.78
C ASN A 273 -13.56 1.88 1.67
N GLU A 274 -14.58 2.24 0.89
CA GLU A 274 -15.02 1.42 -0.24
C GLU A 274 -13.98 1.33 -1.37
N TYR A 275 -13.01 2.25 -1.42
CA TYR A 275 -11.92 2.22 -2.40
C TYR A 275 -11.12 0.91 -2.36
N GLU A 276 -10.83 0.40 -1.15
CA GLU A 276 -10.12 -0.88 -0.98
C GLU A 276 -10.85 -2.05 -1.64
N LEU A 277 -12.18 -2.02 -1.61
CA LEU A 277 -13.00 -3.15 -2.05
C LEU A 277 -12.92 -3.35 -3.57
N GLY A 278 -12.50 -2.33 -4.32
CA GLY A 278 -12.24 -2.40 -5.77
C GLY A 278 -11.18 -3.44 -6.10
N ILE A 279 -9.96 -3.28 -5.58
CA ILE A 279 -8.86 -4.23 -5.86
C ILE A 279 -9.12 -5.62 -5.27
N MET A 280 -9.78 -5.69 -4.11
CA MET A 280 -10.17 -6.94 -3.48
C MET A 280 -11.11 -7.78 -4.35
N ARG A 281 -11.94 -7.14 -5.18
CA ARG A 281 -12.79 -7.82 -6.16
C ARG A 281 -12.05 -8.19 -7.44
N MET A 282 -11.18 -7.32 -7.94
CA MET A 282 -10.47 -7.51 -9.22
C MET A 282 -9.71 -8.84 -9.28
N PHE A 283 -8.95 -9.18 -8.23
CA PHE A 283 -8.14 -10.41 -8.18
C PHE A 283 -8.72 -11.53 -7.31
N GLY A 284 -9.80 -11.25 -6.58
CA GLY A 284 -10.41 -12.21 -5.66
C GLY A 284 -9.53 -12.54 -4.45
N GLY A 285 -9.67 -13.76 -3.92
CA GLY A 285 -8.96 -14.22 -2.71
C GLY A 285 -9.61 -13.83 -1.38
N PHE A 286 -10.85 -13.33 -1.43
CA PHE A 286 -11.71 -13.01 -0.30
C PHE A 286 -13.03 -13.79 -0.42
N GLY A 287 -13.21 -14.79 0.45
CA GLY A 287 -14.38 -15.67 0.42
C GLY A 287 -15.65 -15.03 1.00
N GLN A 288 -16.78 -15.72 0.84
CA GLN A 288 -18.09 -15.26 1.34
C GLN A 288 -18.08 -14.92 2.84
N GLY A 289 -17.34 -15.68 3.65
CA GLY A 289 -17.20 -15.43 5.08
C GLY A 289 -16.65 -14.04 5.39
N PHE A 290 -15.61 -13.62 4.67
CA PHE A 290 -15.06 -12.26 4.79
C PHE A 290 -16.11 -11.21 4.44
N TRP A 291 -16.76 -11.32 3.27
CA TRP A 291 -17.72 -10.31 2.81
C TRP A 291 -18.95 -10.21 3.72
N SER A 292 -19.42 -11.33 4.25
CA SER A 292 -20.54 -11.36 5.19
C SER A 292 -20.19 -10.71 6.52
N GLU A 293 -19.01 -10.98 7.06
CA GLU A 293 -18.56 -10.38 8.32
C GLU A 293 -18.24 -8.89 8.16
N TYR A 294 -17.45 -8.54 7.14
CA TYR A 294 -17.08 -7.15 6.87
C TYR A 294 -18.34 -6.29 6.62
N GLY A 295 -19.31 -6.77 5.84
CA GLY A 295 -20.55 -6.03 5.59
C GLY A 295 -21.46 -5.84 6.82
N LYS A 296 -21.30 -6.66 7.87
CA LYS A 296 -21.97 -6.44 9.16
C LYS A 296 -21.25 -5.39 10.01
N LEU A 297 -19.92 -5.35 9.95
CA LEU A 297 -19.08 -4.44 10.72
C LEU A 297 -18.97 -3.05 10.08
N VAL A 298 -18.99 -3.01 8.75
CA VAL A 298 -18.92 -1.81 7.92
C VAL A 298 -20.06 -1.88 6.91
N PRO A 299 -21.24 -1.30 7.24
CA PRO A 299 -22.37 -1.25 6.33
C PRO A 299 -22.00 -0.54 5.02
N LYS A 300 -22.69 -0.91 3.94
CA LYS A 300 -22.58 -0.24 2.64
C LYS A 300 -22.93 1.24 2.81
N ALA A 301 -22.15 2.15 2.21
CA ALA A 301 -22.47 3.57 2.28
C ALA A 301 -23.76 3.87 1.49
N GLU A 302 -24.49 4.89 1.93
CA GLU A 302 -25.64 5.39 1.18
C GLU A 302 -25.20 6.23 -0.04
N PRO A 303 -25.94 6.18 -1.17
CA PRO A 303 -27.08 5.30 -1.45
C PRO A 303 -26.66 3.84 -1.65
N VAL A 304 -27.31 2.89 -0.95
CA VAL A 304 -26.92 1.46 -0.99
C VAL A 304 -27.10 0.82 -2.38
N ASP A 305 -28.07 1.28 -3.17
CA ASP A 305 -28.35 0.80 -4.52
C ASP A 305 -27.25 1.17 -5.54
N GLU A 306 -26.48 2.21 -5.26
CA GLU A 306 -25.31 2.63 -6.06
C GLU A 306 -24.00 1.99 -5.59
N TRP A 307 -24.01 1.23 -4.49
CA TRP A 307 -22.81 0.62 -3.90
C TRP A 307 -22.03 -0.23 -4.89
N GLU A 308 -22.71 -1.10 -5.63
CA GLU A 308 -22.09 -1.98 -6.63
C GLU A 308 -21.39 -1.22 -7.76
N ASP A 309 -21.90 -0.03 -8.12
CA ASP A 309 -21.32 0.81 -9.15
C ASP A 309 -20.16 1.64 -8.60
N ARG A 310 -20.19 2.05 -7.32
CA ARG A 310 -19.02 2.64 -6.65
C ARG A 310 -17.87 1.65 -6.53
N ILE A 311 -18.11 0.39 -6.15
CA ILE A 311 -17.03 -0.60 -6.08
C ILE A 311 -16.44 -0.85 -7.47
N ARG A 312 -17.28 -0.90 -8.51
CA ARG A 312 -16.82 -1.03 -9.91
C ARG A 312 -16.04 0.20 -10.38
N LEU A 313 -16.44 1.40 -9.96
CA LEU A 313 -15.66 2.62 -10.19
C LEU A 313 -14.29 2.52 -9.50
N TYR A 314 -14.22 2.04 -8.25
CA TYR A 314 -12.93 1.84 -7.58
C TYR A 314 -12.07 0.77 -8.24
N GLU A 315 -12.68 -0.32 -8.71
CA GLU A 315 -12.03 -1.37 -9.49
C GLU A 315 -11.39 -0.82 -10.78
N LEU A 316 -12.04 0.16 -11.45
CA LEU A 316 -11.53 0.80 -12.67
C LEU A 316 -10.11 1.35 -12.49
N TYR A 317 -9.82 2.02 -11.36
CA TYR A 317 -8.49 2.55 -11.09
C TYR A 317 -7.43 1.44 -11.15
N HIS A 318 -7.73 0.26 -10.62
CA HIS A 318 -6.76 -0.85 -10.59
C HIS A 318 -6.60 -1.51 -11.96
N HIS A 319 -7.64 -1.56 -12.80
CA HIS A 319 -7.51 -1.97 -14.21
C HIS A 319 -6.66 -0.98 -15.00
N LEU A 320 -6.86 0.33 -14.82
CA LEU A 320 -6.02 1.35 -15.45
C LEU A 320 -4.57 1.26 -14.95
N ASN A 321 -4.36 1.05 -13.65
CA ASN A 321 -3.03 0.88 -13.09
C ASN A 321 -2.32 -0.35 -13.66
N HIS A 322 -3.01 -1.49 -13.77
CA HIS A 322 -2.46 -2.68 -14.39
C HIS A 322 -2.20 -2.49 -15.89
N TYR A 323 -3.03 -1.72 -16.58
CA TYR A 323 -2.73 -1.31 -17.94
C TYR A 323 -1.46 -0.45 -18.01
N ALA A 324 -1.29 0.53 -17.12
CA ALA A 324 -0.09 1.35 -17.04
C ALA A 324 1.19 0.53 -16.79
N LEU A 325 1.10 -0.55 -16.01
CA LEU A 325 2.24 -1.41 -15.64
C LEU A 325 2.52 -2.53 -16.65
N PHE A 326 1.48 -3.14 -17.20
CA PHE A 326 1.58 -4.42 -17.92
C PHE A 326 0.99 -4.39 -19.34
N GLY A 327 0.30 -3.31 -19.72
CA GLY A 327 -0.33 -3.19 -21.03
C GLY A 327 -1.44 -4.23 -21.27
N GLY A 328 -1.66 -4.58 -22.53
CA GLY A 328 -2.48 -5.73 -22.92
C GLY A 328 -3.97 -5.64 -22.52
N GLY A 329 -4.52 -6.79 -22.08
CA GLY A 329 -5.97 -6.98 -21.85
C GLY A 329 -6.60 -6.11 -20.75
N TYR A 330 -5.78 -5.49 -19.90
CA TYR A 330 -6.26 -4.58 -18.85
C TYR A 330 -6.93 -3.32 -19.43
N ARG A 331 -6.47 -2.83 -20.60
CA ARG A 331 -7.15 -1.74 -21.32
C ARG A 331 -8.60 -2.09 -21.62
N SER A 332 -8.83 -3.26 -22.22
CA SER A 332 -10.17 -3.71 -22.61
C SER A 332 -11.10 -3.84 -21.41
N SER A 333 -10.57 -4.29 -20.26
CA SER A 333 -11.31 -4.41 -19.01
C SER A 333 -11.70 -3.04 -18.44
N ALA A 334 -10.75 -2.09 -18.39
CA ALA A 334 -11.02 -0.71 -17.99
C ALA A 334 -12.09 -0.06 -18.90
N MET A 335 -11.96 -0.22 -20.22
CA MET A 335 -12.93 0.30 -21.18
C MET A 335 -14.32 -0.32 -21.00
N GLY A 336 -14.41 -1.61 -20.67
CA GLY A 336 -15.67 -2.28 -20.36
C GLY A 336 -16.38 -1.70 -19.13
N ILE A 337 -15.61 -1.45 -18.06
CA ILE A 337 -16.12 -0.80 -16.85
C ILE A 337 -16.62 0.62 -17.17
N MET A 338 -15.80 1.44 -17.83
CA MET A 338 -16.18 2.82 -18.15
C MET A 338 -17.41 2.88 -19.06
N ARG A 339 -17.52 2.03 -20.10
CA ARG A 339 -18.73 1.98 -20.94
C ARG A 339 -19.99 1.71 -20.14
N LYS A 340 -19.95 0.77 -19.19
CA LYS A 340 -21.09 0.43 -18.33
C LYS A 340 -21.47 1.58 -17.40
N LEU A 341 -20.49 2.25 -16.80
CA LEU A 341 -20.75 3.34 -15.88
C LEU A 341 -21.20 4.61 -16.63
N ASN A 342 -20.52 4.96 -17.72
CA ASN A 342 -20.86 6.12 -18.54
C ASN A 342 -22.28 5.99 -19.11
N SER A 343 -22.68 4.83 -19.62
CA SER A 343 -24.05 4.67 -20.14
C SER A 343 -25.16 4.85 -19.10
N LYS A 344 -24.84 4.66 -17.81
CA LYS A 344 -25.79 4.83 -16.71
C LYS A 344 -25.79 6.25 -16.13
N TYR A 345 -24.68 6.96 -16.18
CA TYR A 345 -24.47 8.18 -15.39
C TYR A 345 -23.97 9.41 -16.16
N ALA A 346 -23.62 9.30 -17.46
CA ALA A 346 -22.96 10.35 -18.24
C ALA A 346 -23.68 10.72 -19.55
#